data_AF-A0AAD6UCD4-F1
#
_entry.id   AF-A0AAD6UCD4-F1
#
_cell.length_a   1.000
_cell.length_b   1.000
_cell.length_c   1.000
_cell.angle_alpha   90.00
_cell.angle_beta   90.00
_cell.angle_gamma   90.00
#
_symmetry.space_group_name_H-M   'P 1'
#
loop_
_entity.id
_entity.type
_entity.pdbx_description
1 polymer ?
#
loop_
_entity_poly.entity_id
_entity_poly.type
_entity_poly.pdbx_seq_one_letter_code
_entity_poly.pdbx_strand_id
1 'polypeptide(L)'
;MDFSGLSSAEQAHVNKLVEKRQFQGFLTMYGKLVEKCFNTCCNDFTSKTLSSKEETCVSNCAEKFMKHSERVSARFAEMNAEVTSGQKNVSG
;
A
#
# COMPACT_ATOMS: atom_id res chain seq x y z
N MET A 1 -11.83 -7.61 -8.33
CA MET A 1 -11.97 -9.07 -8.19
C MET A 1 -13.43 -9.37 -8.42
N ASP A 2 -13.76 -10.14 -9.44
CA ASP A 2 -15.15 -10.49 -9.76
C ASP A 2 -15.51 -11.79 -9.03
N PHE A 3 -16.52 -11.73 -8.17
CA PHE A 3 -17.00 -12.84 -7.36
C PHE A 3 -18.43 -13.25 -7.71
N SER A 4 -18.99 -12.70 -8.80
CA SER A 4 -20.38 -12.91 -9.22
C SER A 4 -20.76 -14.37 -9.51
N GLY A 5 -19.79 -15.28 -9.65
CA GLY A 5 -19.99 -16.72 -9.81
C GLY A 5 -20.14 -17.53 -8.51
N LEU A 6 -20.08 -16.90 -7.33
CA LEU A 6 -20.16 -17.58 -6.03
C LEU A 6 -21.59 -17.61 -5.48
N SER A 7 -21.90 -18.61 -4.65
CA SER A 7 -23.14 -18.60 -3.87
C SER A 7 -23.13 -17.47 -2.83
N SER A 8 -24.32 -17.05 -2.37
CA SER A 8 -24.45 -15.99 -1.36
C SER A 8 -23.63 -16.26 -0.08
N ALA A 9 -23.58 -17.52 0.37
CA ALA A 9 -22.79 -17.92 1.54
C ALA A 9 -21.27 -17.81 1.29
N GLU A 10 -20.81 -18.18 0.10
CA GLU A 10 -19.40 -18.07 -0.29
C GLU A 10 -18.97 -16.62 -0.47
N GLN A 11 -19.83 -15.78 -1.06
CA GLN A 11 -19.60 -14.34 -1.21
C GLN A 11 -19.36 -13.67 0.16
N ALA A 12 -20.21 -13.98 1.15
CA ALA A 12 -20.06 -13.44 2.51
C ALA A 12 -18.74 -13.88 3.17
N HIS A 13 -18.35 -15.16 2.99
CA HIS A 13 -17.09 -15.67 3.51
C HIS A 13 -15.88 -15.01 2.85
N VAL A 14 -15.91 -14.85 1.52
CA VAL A 14 -14.83 -14.21 0.75
C VAL A 14 -14.69 -12.73 1.13
N ASN A 15 -15.80 -11.98 1.25
CA ASN A 15 -15.75 -10.58 1.66
C ASN A 15 -15.06 -10.40 3.02
N LYS A 16 -15.39 -11.26 4.00
CA LYS A 16 -14.74 -11.24 5.32
C LYS A 16 -13.24 -11.53 5.24
N LEU A 17 -12.81 -12.43 4.36
CA LEU A 17 -11.40 -12.70 4.12
C LEU A 17 -10.70 -11.51 3.46
N VAL A 18 -11.35 -10.85 2.50
CA VAL A 18 -10.81 -9.65 1.81
C VAL A 18 -10.59 -8.52 2.81
N GLU A 19 -11.56 -8.21 3.67
CA GLU A 19 -11.42 -7.18 4.71
C GLU A 19 -10.24 -7.48 5.65
N LYS A 20 -10.12 -8.74 6.11
CA LYS A 20 -8.99 -9.17 6.94
C LYS A 20 -7.65 -8.95 6.23
N ARG A 21 -7.57 -9.27 4.94
CA ARG A 21 -6.37 -9.08 4.12
C ARG A 21 -6.04 -7.61 3.93
N GLN A 22 -7.04 -6.76 3.69
CA GLN A 22 -6.85 -5.32 3.59
C GLN A 22 -6.27 -4.74 4.89
N PHE A 23 -6.80 -5.13 6.04
CA PHE A 23 -6.29 -4.70 7.34
C PHE A 23 -4.84 -5.14 7.57
N GLN A 24 -4.49 -6.39 7.26
CA GLN A 24 -3.11 -6.88 7.34
C GLN A 24 -2.18 -6.12 6.39
N GLY A 25 -2.65 -5.80 5.18
CA GLY A 25 -1.92 -4.98 4.22
C GLY A 25 -1.66 -3.57 4.75
N PHE A 26 -2.65 -2.96 5.39
CA PHE A 26 -2.50 -1.64 6.02
C PHE A 26 -1.42 -1.65 7.11
N LEU A 27 -1.44 -2.62 8.03
CA LEU A 27 -0.42 -2.72 9.09
C LEU A 27 0.98 -2.92 8.52
N THR A 28 1.10 -3.71 7.46
CA THR A 28 2.38 -3.91 6.75
C THR A 28 2.88 -2.62 6.13
N MET A 29 1.99 -1.84 5.50
CA MET A 29 2.34 -0.55 4.92
C MET A 29 2.75 0.47 5.98
N TYR A 30 2.02 0.51 7.10
CA TYR A 30 2.35 1.35 8.24
C TYR A 30 3.75 1.03 8.80
N GLY A 31 4.07 -0.26 9.00
CA GLY A 31 5.41 -0.66 9.47
C GLY A 31 6.52 -0.20 8.52
N LYS A 32 6.33 -0.39 7.20
CA LYS A 32 7.29 0.07 6.18
C LYS A 32 7.45 1.59 6.17
N LEU A 33 6.37 2.33 6.35
CA LEU A 33 6.40 3.79 6.42
C LEU A 33 7.25 4.25 7.61
N VAL A 34 6.99 3.69 8.80
CA VAL A 34 7.72 4.03 10.02
C VAL A 34 9.21 3.74 9.86
N GLU A 35 9.57 2.52 9.42
CA GLU A 35 10.97 2.14 9.19
C GLU A 35 11.66 3.06 8.19
N LYS A 36 10.99 3.36 7.06
CA LYS A 36 11.54 4.22 6.00
C LYS A 36 11.83 5.62 6.52
N CYS A 37 10.87 6.23 7.19
CA CYS A 37 11.02 7.61 7.66
C CYS A 37 12.00 7.72 8.82
N PHE A 38 12.04 6.72 9.71
CA PHE A 38 13.08 6.65 10.74
C PHE A 38 14.49 6.62 10.11
N ASN A 39 14.75 5.65 9.21
CA ASN A 39 16.05 5.49 8.57
C ASN A 39 16.46 6.66 7.67
N THR A 40 15.50 7.45 7.19
CA THR A 40 15.77 8.59 6.30
C THR A 40 15.99 9.88 7.09
N CYS A 41 15.21 10.09 8.16
CA CYS A 41 15.11 11.39 8.83
C CYS A 41 15.78 11.42 10.20
N CYS A 42 15.77 10.33 10.97
CA CYS A 42 16.31 10.32 12.34
C CYS A 42 17.81 10.02 12.27
N ASN A 43 18.63 11.06 12.32
CA ASN A 43 20.08 10.96 12.12
C ASN A 43 20.90 11.64 13.21
N ASP A 44 20.25 12.35 14.14
CA ASP A 44 20.87 12.89 15.34
C ASP A 44 20.49 12.03 16.56
N PHE A 45 21.49 11.45 17.21
CA PHE A 45 21.30 10.57 18.37
C PHE A 45 21.84 11.20 19.67
N THR A 46 21.94 12.54 19.72
CA THR A 46 22.38 13.26 20.92
C THR A 46 21.25 13.53 21.92
N SER A 47 19.99 13.35 21.52
CA SER A 47 18.79 13.55 22.35
C SER A 47 17.85 12.35 22.31
N LYS A 48 16.93 12.27 23.28
CA LYS A 48 15.81 11.31 23.30
C LYS A 48 14.57 11.82 22.55
N THR A 49 14.60 13.06 22.08
CA THR A 49 13.51 13.71 21.35
C THR A 49 13.96 14.09 19.95
N LEU A 50 13.03 14.06 18.99
CA LEU A 50 13.31 14.56 17.66
C LEU A 50 13.61 16.05 17.70
N SER A 51 14.55 16.50 16.87
CA SER A 51 14.74 17.91 16.60
C SER A 51 13.64 18.43 15.66
N SER A 52 13.40 19.75 15.63
CA SER A 52 12.41 20.34 14.73
C SER A 52 12.69 20.05 13.23
N LYS A 53 13.97 19.84 12.87
CA LYS A 53 14.37 19.44 11.51
C LYS A 53 13.93 18.00 11.21
N GLU A 54 14.12 17.08 12.16
CA GLU A 54 13.72 15.68 12.01
C GLU A 54 12.20 15.53 11.99
N GLU A 55 11.48 16.26 12.85
CA GLU A 55 10.00 16.31 12.83
C GLU A 55 9.47 16.75 11.47
N THR A 56 10.02 17.83 10.91
CA THR A 56 9.66 18.32 9.58
C THR A 56 9.98 17.29 8.50
N CYS A 57 11.15 16.63 8.59
CA CYS A 57 11.53 15.57 7.66
C CYS A 57 10.57 14.38 7.72
N VAL A 58 10.20 13.90 8.91
CA VAL A 58 9.29 12.76 9.09
C VAL A 58 7.91 13.08 8.53
N SER A 59 7.39 14.30 8.78
CA SER A 59 6.11 14.74 8.21
C SER A 59 6.13 14.72 6.68
N ASN A 60 7.16 15.31 6.07
CA ASN A 60 7.33 15.32 4.61
C ASN A 60 7.54 13.91 4.04
N CYS A 61 8.29 13.07 4.75
CA CYS A 61 8.52 11.67 4.36
C CYS A 61 7.21 10.90 4.32
N ALA A 62 6.38 11.02 5.37
CA ALA A 62 5.09 10.34 5.44
C ALA A 62 4.14 10.79 4.33
N GLU A 63 3.99 12.10 4.13
CA GLU A 63 3.15 12.63 3.05
C GLU A 63 3.63 12.13 1.68
N LYS A 64 4.94 12.22 1.42
CA LYS A 64 5.52 11.79 0.16
C LYS A 64 5.38 10.29 -0.07
N PHE A 65 5.57 9.47 0.95
CA PHE A 65 5.42 8.02 0.86
C PHE A 65 3.98 7.62 0.53
N MET A 66 3.00 8.26 1.17
CA MET A 66 1.58 7.99 0.91
C MET A 66 1.18 8.38 -0.52
N LYS A 67 1.51 9.61 -0.95
CA LYS A 67 1.26 10.08 -2.32
C LYS A 67 1.97 9.22 -3.36
N HIS A 68 3.20 8.80 -3.06
CA HIS A 68 3.94 7.88 -3.93
C HIS A 68 3.27 6.52 -4.03
N SER A 69 2.85 5.94 -2.91
CA SER A 69 2.19 4.64 -2.85
C SER A 69 0.88 4.65 -3.63
N GLU A 70 0.08 5.70 -3.51
CA GLU A 70 -1.14 5.91 -4.28
C GLU A 70 -0.86 5.97 -5.79
N ARG A 71 0.11 6.82 -6.19
CA ARG A 71 0.47 6.96 -7.61
C ARG A 71 0.98 5.67 -8.21
N VAL A 72 1.84 4.94 -7.50
CA VAL A 72 2.34 3.63 -7.95
C VAL A 72 1.18 2.63 -8.07
N SER A 73 0.26 2.61 -7.11
CA SER A 73 -0.91 1.72 -7.14
C SER A 73 -1.81 2.00 -8.35
N ALA A 74 -2.04 3.27 -8.69
CA ALA A 74 -2.81 3.65 -9.87
C ALA A 74 -2.16 3.15 -11.16
N ARG A 75 -0.84 3.37 -11.33
CA ARG A 75 -0.11 2.89 -12.51
C ARG A 75 -0.03 1.38 -12.58
N PHE A 76 0.10 0.72 -11.44
CA PHE A 76 0.06 -0.74 -11.38
C PHE A 76 -1.30 -1.28 -11.83
N ALA A 77 -2.41 -0.65 -11.42
CA ALA A 77 -3.75 -1.06 -11.86
C ALA A 77 -3.95 -0.87 -13.38
N GLU A 78 -3.48 0.25 -13.94
CA GLU A 78 -3.48 0.50 -15.39
C GLU A 78 -2.73 -0.61 -16.15
N MET A 79 -1.48 -0.88 -15.78
CA MET A 79 -0.66 -1.92 -16.42
C MET A 79 -1.25 -3.33 -16.26
N ASN A 80 -1.81 -3.65 -15.08
CA ASN A 80 -2.42 -4.95 -14.85
C ASN A 80 -3.66 -5.16 -15.74
N ALA A 81 -4.43 -4.10 -16.00
CA ALA A 81 -5.54 -4.15 -16.94
C ALA A 81 -5.07 -4.39 -18.39
N GLU A 82 -3.97 -3.75 -18.81
CA GLU A 82 -3.34 -3.96 -20.12
C GLU A 82 -2.81 -5.38 -20.31
N VAL A 83 -2.13 -5.95 -19.30
CA VAL A 83 -1.63 -7.33 -19.37
C VAL A 83 -2.79 -8.32 -19.47
N THR A 84 -3.85 -8.12 -18.69
CA THR A 84 -5.03 -8.99 -18.70
C THR A 84 -5.79 -8.88 -20.03
N SER A 85 -5.81 -7.71 -20.68
CA SER A 85 -6.42 -7.55 -22.01
C SER A 85 -5.55 -8.12 -23.13
N GLY A 86 -4.22 -7.99 -23.03
CA GLY A 86 -3.25 -8.59 -23.95
C GLY A 86 -3.28 -10.12 -23.97
N GLN A 87 -3.53 -10.76 -22.82
CA GLN A 87 -3.70 -12.23 -22.74
C GLN A 87 -4.92 -12.76 -23.53
N LYS A 88 -5.93 -11.93 -23.82
CA LYS A 88 -7.07 -12.34 -24.67
C LYS A 88 -6.71 -12.42 -26.16
N ASN A 89 -5.63 -11.78 -26.61
CA ASN A 89 -5.25 -11.72 -28.03
C ASN A 89 -4.26 -12.81 -28.49
N VAL A 90 -3.78 -13.68 -27.59
CA VAL A 90 -2.83 -14.78 -27.90
C VAL A 90 -3.54 -16.15 -28.00
N SER A 91 -4.86 -16.19 -27.80
CA SER A 91 -5.68 -17.42 -27.92
C SER A 91 -6.56 -17.45 -29.18
N GLY A 92 -6.25 -16.63 -30.19
CA GLY A 92 -6.91 -16.61 -31.49
C GLY A 92 -6.07 -17.31 -32.56
#